data_AF-A0AA42X513-F1
#
_entry.id   AF-A0AA42X513-F1
#
_cell.length_a   1.000
_cell.length_b   1.000
_cell.length_c   1.000
_cell.angle_alpha   90.00
_cell.angle_beta   90.00
_cell.angle_gamma   90.00
#
_symmetry.space_group_name_H-M   'P 1'
#
loop_
_entity.id
_entity.type
_entity.pdbx_description
1 polymer ?
#
loop_
_entity_poly.entity_id
_entity_poly.type
_entity_poly.pdbx_seq_one_letter_code
_entity_poly.pdbx_strand_id
1 'polypeptide(L)'
;MNQEEFRVIPGYENYGVTSTGAIKSFERDLVLKQYRLDGYAIVDTFRGSLTETLPVHRAVALAWIPNPDPTSSIVVNHKDGNRLNNDWNNLEWTTYSGNNYHAVNTGLRSDNIPCRVREFQTGLVHEFSSMAQAAKFMGLTKDAPIAQLQLKKFGSLIKDRFEFRFDDDPTPWFYESRSELVPPSRYMVRVRESNGDSREIYSNRNMLKDYQLYDSPYGKSIPGLAKYANEKYPDKSFEVRDSYSEAQRRTTRATKLSQRTRVKARYDGDVMWFESLTKAAHHFDVDRSCIVSRIESGEDLDGWTFTTLPS
;
A
#
# COMPACT_ATOMS: atom_id res chain seq x y z
N MET A 1 -0.20 48.53 -3.64
CA MET A 1 0.59 47.32 -3.30
C MET A 1 0.08 46.85 -1.94
N ASN A 2 -0.66 45.75 -1.88
CA ASN A 2 -1.10 45.20 -0.60
C ASN A 2 0.16 44.74 0.15
N GLN A 3 0.40 45.29 1.34
CA GLN A 3 1.41 44.75 2.24
C GLN A 3 0.98 43.34 2.62
N GLU A 4 1.86 42.36 2.48
CA GLU A 4 1.60 41.02 2.98
C GLU A 4 1.43 41.08 4.51
N GLU A 5 0.24 40.70 4.98
CA GLU A 5 -0.09 40.66 6.41
C GLU A 5 0.63 39.46 7.06
N PHE A 6 1.41 39.73 8.12
CA PHE A 6 1.98 38.68 8.96
C PHE A 6 1.05 38.44 10.16
N ARG A 7 0.55 37.21 10.30
CA ARG A 7 -0.22 36.80 11.48
C ARG A 7 0.66 36.02 12.45
N VAL A 8 0.46 36.26 13.74
CA VAL A 8 1.16 35.52 14.81
C VAL A 8 0.91 34.03 14.65
N ILE A 9 1.95 33.22 14.77
CA ILE A 9 1.85 31.75 14.74
C ILE A 9 1.54 31.25 16.16
N PRO A 10 0.37 30.64 16.43
CA PRO A 10 0.05 30.09 17.75
C PRO A 10 1.13 29.13 18.28
N GLY A 11 1.63 29.36 19.51
CA GLY A 11 2.71 28.60 20.14
C GLY A 11 4.12 29.06 19.77
N TYR A 12 4.24 30.05 18.86
CA TYR A 12 5.47 30.69 18.40
C TYR A 12 5.26 32.21 18.34
N GLU A 13 4.87 32.82 19.45
CA GLU A 13 4.34 34.19 19.51
C GLU A 13 5.33 35.26 19.02
N ASN A 14 6.63 34.98 19.04
CA ASN A 14 7.68 35.84 18.49
C ASN A 14 7.80 35.80 16.96
N TYR A 15 6.97 35.00 16.30
CA TYR A 15 7.00 34.77 14.85
C TYR A 15 5.65 35.03 14.21
N GLY A 16 5.70 35.60 13.01
CA GLY A 16 4.56 35.80 12.14
C GLY A 16 4.72 35.03 10.83
N VAL A 17 3.60 34.68 10.21
CA VAL A 17 3.57 34.03 8.90
C VAL A 17 2.54 34.69 7.97
N THR A 18 2.91 34.88 6.71
CA THR A 18 1.97 35.33 5.66
C THR A 18 1.09 34.18 5.20
N SER A 19 0.01 34.50 4.47
CA SER A 19 -0.90 33.49 3.93
C SER A 19 -0.25 32.57 2.87
N THR A 20 0.92 32.95 2.34
CA THR A 20 1.72 32.23 1.34
C THR A 20 2.94 31.52 1.93
N GLY A 21 3.22 31.72 3.23
CA GLY A 21 4.26 31.02 3.97
C GLY A 21 5.58 31.75 4.16
N ALA A 22 5.67 33.06 3.95
CA ALA A 22 6.84 33.82 4.41
C ALA A 22 6.78 33.95 5.95
N ILE A 23 7.88 33.62 6.64
CA ILE A 23 7.95 33.65 8.11
C ILE A 23 8.86 34.79 8.55
N LYS A 24 8.41 35.61 9.49
CA LYS A 24 9.13 36.74 10.07
C LYS A 24 9.32 36.53 11.57
N SER A 25 10.52 36.83 12.06
CA SER A 25 10.79 37.00 13.50
C SER A 25 10.49 38.45 13.86
N PHE A 26 9.59 38.67 14.81
CA PHE A 26 9.24 40.01 15.27
C PHE A 26 10.35 40.64 16.11
N GLU A 27 11.04 39.84 16.93
CA GLU A 27 12.15 40.30 17.77
C GLU A 27 13.33 40.83 16.93
N ARG A 28 13.70 40.11 15.86
CA ARG A 28 14.80 40.48 14.97
C ARG A 28 14.38 41.38 13.82
N ASP A 29 13.09 41.68 13.72
CA ASP A 29 12.44 42.32 12.57
C ASP A 29 12.90 41.75 11.20
N LEU A 30 13.03 40.42 11.12
CA LEU A 30 13.70 39.73 10.01
C LEU A 30 12.84 38.62 9.42
N VAL A 31 12.67 38.63 8.09
CA VAL A 31 12.10 37.50 7.35
C VAL A 31 13.13 36.37 7.29
N LEU A 32 12.75 35.21 7.82
CA LEU A 32 13.64 34.07 7.96
C LEU A 32 13.89 33.38 6.63
N LYS A 33 15.14 32.96 6.43
CA LYS A 33 15.50 32.11 5.30
C LYS A 33 14.93 30.70 5.50
N GLN A 34 14.15 30.26 4.53
CA GLN A 34 13.62 28.89 4.50
C GLN A 34 14.60 27.95 3.83
N TYR A 35 14.61 26.69 4.25
CA TYR A 35 15.35 25.63 3.60
C TYR A 35 14.48 24.38 3.47
N ARG A 36 14.99 23.33 2.80
CA ARG A 36 14.21 22.12 2.49
C ARG A 36 14.69 20.93 3.30
N LEU A 37 13.73 20.20 3.87
CA LEU A 37 13.96 18.92 4.53
C LEU A 37 12.81 17.97 4.18
N ASP A 38 13.15 16.76 3.71
CA ASP A 38 12.19 15.77 3.21
C ASP A 38 11.14 16.35 2.23
N GLY A 39 11.59 17.26 1.35
CA GLY A 39 10.73 17.91 0.36
C GLY A 39 9.79 19.00 0.89
N TYR A 40 9.79 19.29 2.20
CA TYR A 40 9.04 20.40 2.80
C TYR A 40 9.91 21.63 3.00
N ALA A 41 9.31 22.82 2.87
CA ALA A 41 9.93 24.06 3.32
C ALA A 41 9.83 24.18 4.85
N ILE A 42 10.96 24.51 5.48
CA ILE A 42 11.10 24.60 6.94
C ILE A 42 11.93 25.84 7.34
N VAL A 43 11.81 26.25 8.60
CA VAL A 43 12.62 27.28 9.24
C VAL A 43 13.03 26.83 10.64
N ASP A 44 14.15 27.33 11.14
CA ASP A 44 14.50 27.17 12.55
C ASP A 44 13.92 28.32 13.37
N THR A 45 13.19 27.95 14.41
CA THR A 45 12.54 28.86 15.35
C THR A 45 13.01 28.58 16.76
N PHE A 46 12.79 29.54 17.65
CA PHE A 46 13.06 29.40 19.08
C PHE A 46 11.75 29.34 19.82
N ARG A 47 11.59 28.31 20.66
CA ARG A 47 10.45 28.18 21.56
C ARG A 47 10.97 28.13 22.98
N GLY A 48 10.95 29.29 23.65
CA GLY A 48 11.69 29.48 24.89
C GLY A 48 13.20 29.42 24.63
N SER A 49 13.90 28.50 25.29
CA SER A 49 15.36 28.31 25.15
C SER A 49 15.76 27.24 24.12
N LEU A 50 14.81 26.57 23.47
CA LEU A 50 15.07 25.46 22.55
C LEU A 50 14.93 25.92 21.10
N THR A 51 15.87 25.50 20.26
CA THR A 51 15.75 25.59 18.80
C THR A 51 14.87 24.45 18.30
N GLU A 52 13.83 24.77 17.53
CA GLU A 52 12.91 23.81 16.93
C GLU A 52 12.71 24.13 15.45
N THR A 53 12.79 23.09 14.62
CA THR A 53 12.49 23.17 13.19
C THR A 53 10.98 23.19 12.98
N LEU A 54 10.46 24.29 12.45
CA LEU A 54 9.04 24.49 12.16
C LEU A 54 8.76 24.34 10.66
N PRO A 55 7.90 23.38 10.24
CA PRO A 55 7.45 23.31 8.86
C PRO A 55 6.57 24.49 8.47
N VAL A 56 6.87 25.09 7.31
CA VAL A 56 6.19 26.32 6.84
C VAL A 56 4.69 26.09 6.63
N HIS A 57 4.30 24.96 6.04
CA HIS A 57 2.88 24.61 5.86
C HIS A 57 2.12 24.50 7.21
N ARG A 58 2.77 24.03 8.28
CA ARG A 58 2.17 24.01 9.62
C ARG A 58 2.04 25.42 10.20
N ALA A 59 3.06 26.26 10.03
CA ALA A 59 2.98 27.66 10.45
C ALA A 59 1.78 28.36 9.80
N VAL A 60 1.63 28.23 8.47
CA VAL A 60 0.50 28.79 7.73
C VAL A 60 -0.83 28.24 8.26
N ALA A 61 -0.98 26.92 8.38
CA ALA A 61 -2.21 26.32 8.85
C ALA A 61 -2.60 26.76 10.26
N LEU A 62 -1.64 26.88 11.18
CA LEU A 62 -1.88 27.35 12.56
C LEU A 62 -2.39 28.79 12.60
N ALA A 63 -1.87 29.67 11.75
CA ALA A 63 -2.21 31.10 11.78
C ALA A 63 -3.43 31.47 10.91
N TRP A 64 -3.71 30.71 9.85
CA TRP A 64 -4.69 31.07 8.81
C TRP A 64 -5.89 30.13 8.72
N ILE A 65 -5.82 28.91 9.28
CA ILE A 65 -6.84 27.88 9.08
C ILE A 65 -7.37 27.41 10.43
N PRO A 66 -8.60 27.80 10.82
CA PRO A 66 -9.26 27.26 12.00
C PRO A 66 -9.34 25.73 11.93
N ASN A 67 -8.97 25.05 13.01
CA ASN A 67 -9.09 23.60 13.13
C ASN A 67 -10.36 23.25 13.92
N PRO A 68 -11.42 22.73 13.27
CA PRO A 68 -12.68 22.41 13.95
C PRO A 68 -12.59 21.17 14.85
N ASP A 69 -11.61 20.28 14.61
CA ASP A 69 -11.36 19.09 15.44
C ASP A 69 -9.86 18.94 15.71
N PRO A 70 -9.32 19.72 16.66
CA PRO A 70 -7.91 19.66 17.00
C PRO A 70 -7.49 18.36 17.70
N THR A 71 -8.45 17.51 18.09
CA THR A 71 -8.15 16.22 18.74
C THR A 71 -7.82 15.14 17.73
N SER A 72 -8.53 15.11 16.59
CA SER A 72 -8.30 14.10 15.56
C SER A 72 -7.50 14.63 14.37
N SER A 73 -7.72 15.88 13.97
CA SER A 73 -7.17 16.47 12.74
C SER A 73 -5.88 17.21 13.02
N ILE A 74 -4.84 16.47 13.38
CA ILE A 74 -3.54 17.02 13.82
C ILE A 74 -2.47 17.11 12.72
N VAL A 75 -2.83 16.68 11.50
CA VAL A 75 -1.96 16.69 10.31
C VAL A 75 -2.43 17.79 9.36
N VAL A 76 -1.49 18.47 8.71
CA VAL A 76 -1.79 19.41 7.63
C VAL A 76 -1.53 18.71 6.31
N ASN A 77 -2.53 18.67 5.43
CA ASN A 77 -2.45 18.10 4.08
C ASN A 77 -2.32 19.22 3.03
N HIS A 78 -1.54 18.95 1.98
CA HIS A 78 -1.47 19.76 0.76
C HIS A 78 -2.46 19.19 -0.26
N LYS A 79 -3.53 19.92 -0.56
CA LYS A 79 -4.64 19.45 -1.42
C LYS A 79 -4.18 19.11 -2.83
N ASP A 80 -3.18 19.80 -3.34
CA ASP A 80 -2.57 19.55 -4.66
C ASP A 80 -1.43 18.52 -4.64
N GLY A 81 -1.05 18.01 -3.46
CA GLY A 81 0.07 17.09 -3.28
C GLY A 81 1.47 17.72 -3.40
N ASN A 82 1.57 19.03 -3.66
CA ASN A 82 2.84 19.73 -3.75
C ASN A 82 3.27 20.27 -2.38
N ARG A 83 4.24 19.61 -1.76
CA ARG A 83 4.80 19.94 -0.43
C ARG A 83 5.36 21.37 -0.29
N LEU A 84 5.57 22.08 -1.41
CA LEU A 84 6.08 23.44 -1.44
C LEU A 84 5.01 24.51 -1.70
N ASN A 85 3.79 24.11 -2.07
CA ASN A 85 2.67 25.04 -2.24
C ASN A 85 2.01 25.30 -0.87
N ASN A 86 2.57 26.25 -0.14
CA ASN A 86 2.14 26.60 1.22
C ASN A 86 1.06 27.69 1.27
N ASP A 87 0.36 27.96 0.16
CA ASP A 87 -0.79 28.87 0.20
C ASP A 87 -1.87 28.30 1.13
N TRP A 88 -2.38 29.12 2.04
CA TRP A 88 -3.37 28.70 3.03
C TRP A 88 -4.62 28.05 2.40
N ASN A 89 -5.03 28.46 1.19
CA ASN A 89 -6.16 27.83 0.50
C ASN A 89 -5.84 26.42 0.00
N ASN A 90 -4.58 26.11 -0.24
CA ASN A 90 -4.10 24.78 -0.64
C ASN A 90 -3.94 23.82 0.55
N LEU A 91 -4.00 24.32 1.78
CA LEU A 91 -3.80 23.51 2.98
C LEU A 91 -5.12 23.15 3.66
N GLU A 92 -5.14 22.04 4.39
CA GLU A 92 -6.26 21.63 5.24
C GLU A 92 -5.80 20.81 6.45
N TRP A 93 -6.51 20.93 7.56
CA TRP A 93 -6.35 20.02 8.70
C TRP A 93 -7.03 18.68 8.40
N THR A 94 -6.33 17.58 8.68
CA THR A 94 -6.83 16.24 8.46
C THR A 94 -6.26 15.25 9.48
N THR A 95 -6.84 14.06 9.51
CA THR A 95 -6.31 12.93 10.30
C THR A 95 -5.17 12.24 9.54
N TYR A 96 -4.32 11.48 10.21
CA TYR A 96 -3.32 10.63 9.54
C TYR A 96 -3.96 9.69 8.50
N SER A 97 -5.13 9.14 8.79
CA SER A 97 -5.87 8.30 7.84
C SER A 97 -6.39 9.09 6.65
N GLY A 98 -6.86 10.32 6.85
CA GLY A 98 -7.35 11.19 5.79
C GLY A 98 -6.22 11.58 4.84
N ASN A 99 -5.06 12.00 5.37
CA ASN A 99 -3.88 12.30 4.57
C ASN A 99 -3.41 11.10 3.73
N ASN A 100 -3.34 9.92 4.35
CA ASN A 100 -3.00 8.70 3.62
C ASN A 100 -4.02 8.34 2.55
N TYR A 101 -5.32 8.50 2.84
CA TYR A 101 -6.39 8.25 1.88
C TYR A 101 -6.31 9.20 0.68
N HIS A 102 -6.07 10.49 0.92
CA HIS A 102 -5.81 11.48 -0.13
C HIS A 102 -4.63 11.03 -1.00
N ALA A 103 -3.47 10.76 -0.39
CA ALA A 103 -2.26 10.36 -1.11
C ALA A 103 -2.43 9.08 -1.94
N VAL A 104 -3.28 8.14 -1.49
CA VAL A 104 -3.63 6.93 -2.26
C VAL A 104 -4.45 7.27 -3.49
N ASN A 105 -5.48 8.11 -3.34
CA ASN A 105 -6.41 8.42 -4.42
C ASN A 105 -5.85 9.41 -5.44
N THR A 106 -4.92 10.28 -5.03
CA THR A 106 -4.26 11.23 -5.95
C THR A 106 -2.98 10.67 -6.57
N GLY A 107 -2.64 9.40 -6.30
CA GLY A 107 -1.46 8.76 -6.90
C GLY A 107 -0.13 9.28 -6.37
N LEU A 108 -0.11 10.01 -5.25
CA LEU A 108 1.12 10.49 -4.60
C LEU A 108 1.96 9.35 -3.99
N ARG A 109 1.41 8.14 -3.96
CA ARG A 109 2.06 6.91 -3.50
C ARG A 109 2.22 5.91 -4.64
N SER A 110 3.44 5.39 -4.80
CA SER A 110 3.78 4.38 -5.81
C SER A 110 3.70 2.94 -5.31
N ASP A 111 3.48 2.73 -4.01
CA ASP A 111 3.41 1.40 -3.37
C ASP A 111 1.99 0.83 -3.26
N ASN A 112 1.03 1.54 -3.87
CA ASN A 112 -0.36 1.15 -3.96
C ASN A 112 -0.53 -0.02 -4.93
N ILE A 113 -1.42 -0.95 -4.58
CA ILE A 113 -1.81 -2.05 -5.45
C ILE A 113 -3.26 -1.79 -5.87
N PRO A 114 -3.50 -1.31 -7.11
CA PRO A 114 -4.84 -1.11 -7.62
C PRO A 114 -5.55 -2.45 -7.84
N CYS A 115 -6.86 -2.43 -7.69
CA CYS A 115 -7.70 -3.62 -7.78
C CYS A 115 -9.12 -3.27 -8.20
N ARG A 116 -9.84 -4.30 -8.65
CA ARG A 116 -11.23 -4.20 -9.11
C ARG A 116 -12.11 -5.16 -8.33
N VAL A 117 -13.34 -4.74 -8.07
CA VAL A 117 -14.39 -5.55 -7.45
C VAL A 117 -15.59 -5.58 -8.36
N ARG A 118 -16.07 -6.76 -8.72
CA ARG A 118 -17.29 -6.93 -9.50
C ARG A 118 -18.42 -7.44 -8.61
N GLU A 119 -19.58 -6.81 -8.67
CA GLU A 119 -20.79 -7.32 -8.02
C GLU A 119 -21.45 -8.38 -8.91
N PHE A 120 -21.71 -9.56 -8.35
CA PHE A 120 -22.24 -10.70 -9.11
C PHE A 120 -23.61 -10.42 -9.73
N GLN A 121 -24.55 -9.87 -8.94
CA GLN A 121 -25.94 -9.67 -9.37
C GLN A 121 -26.11 -8.63 -10.47
N THR A 122 -25.37 -7.52 -10.37
CA THR A 122 -25.51 -6.36 -11.26
C THR A 122 -24.48 -6.37 -12.40
N GLY A 123 -23.37 -7.09 -12.22
CA GLY A 123 -22.21 -7.04 -13.10
C GLY A 123 -21.39 -5.75 -12.99
N LEU A 124 -21.75 -4.84 -12.08
CA LEU A 124 -21.06 -3.56 -11.89
C LEU A 124 -19.62 -3.80 -11.40
N VAL A 125 -18.67 -3.14 -12.03
CA VAL A 125 -17.25 -3.18 -11.66
C VAL A 125 -16.86 -1.86 -10.99
N HIS A 126 -16.29 -1.96 -9.80
CA HIS A 126 -15.74 -0.87 -9.03
C HIS A 126 -14.22 -0.92 -9.04
N GLU A 127 -13.59 0.22 -9.26
CA GLU A 127 -12.13 0.36 -9.27
C GLU A 127 -11.65 1.01 -7.97
N PHE A 128 -10.55 0.48 -7.43
CA PHE A 128 -9.97 0.98 -6.19
C PHE A 128 -8.46 1.13 -6.35
N SER A 129 -7.93 2.25 -5.88
CA SER A 129 -6.49 2.51 -5.83
C SER A 129 -5.75 1.60 -4.84
N SER A 130 -6.46 0.94 -3.91
CA SER A 130 -5.85 0.02 -2.96
C SER A 130 -6.76 -1.13 -2.52
N MET A 131 -6.16 -2.28 -2.20
CA MET A 131 -6.85 -3.43 -1.60
C MET A 131 -7.60 -3.09 -0.30
N ALA A 132 -7.07 -2.17 0.51
CA ALA A 132 -7.69 -1.78 1.78
C ALA A 132 -9.03 -1.07 1.56
N GLN A 133 -9.14 -0.25 0.51
CA GLN A 133 -10.39 0.40 0.13
C GLN A 133 -11.39 -0.62 -0.41
N ALA A 134 -10.94 -1.51 -1.31
CA ALA A 134 -11.77 -2.60 -1.84
C ALA A 134 -12.29 -3.53 -0.73
N ALA A 135 -11.44 -3.91 0.23
CA ALA A 135 -11.81 -4.74 1.37
C ALA A 135 -12.92 -4.07 2.19
N LYS A 136 -12.78 -2.79 2.53
CA LYS A 136 -13.82 -2.04 3.24
C LYS A 136 -15.12 -1.96 2.45
N PHE A 137 -15.05 -1.69 1.15
CA PHE A 137 -16.23 -1.66 0.27
C PHE A 137 -17.00 -2.99 0.29
N MET A 138 -16.28 -4.11 0.29
CA MET A 138 -16.86 -5.45 0.39
C MET A 138 -17.29 -5.82 1.83
N GLY A 139 -17.16 -4.94 2.82
CA GLY A 139 -17.51 -5.22 4.21
C GLY A 139 -16.50 -6.10 4.97
N LEU A 140 -15.23 -6.05 4.57
CA LEU A 140 -14.08 -6.66 5.26
C LEU A 140 -13.27 -5.59 6.00
N THR A 141 -12.39 -6.03 6.91
CA THR A 141 -11.43 -5.15 7.57
C THR A 141 -10.38 -4.64 6.57
N LYS A 142 -9.82 -3.45 6.80
CA LYS A 142 -8.76 -2.88 5.94
C LYS A 142 -7.53 -3.78 5.79
N ASP A 143 -7.25 -4.58 6.82
CA ASP A 143 -6.12 -5.51 6.92
C ASP A 143 -6.54 -6.96 6.59
N ALA A 144 -7.64 -7.13 5.85
CA ALA A 144 -8.14 -8.45 5.45
C ALA A 144 -7.00 -9.25 4.78
N PRO A 145 -6.73 -10.48 5.24
CA PRO A 145 -5.73 -11.33 4.62
C PRO A 145 -6.03 -11.50 3.13
N ILE A 146 -4.98 -11.51 2.29
CA ILE A 146 -5.13 -11.70 0.84
C ILE A 146 -5.92 -12.96 0.48
N ALA A 147 -5.87 -14.01 1.31
CA ALA A 147 -6.63 -15.24 1.11
C ALA A 147 -8.16 -15.06 1.22
N GLN A 148 -8.64 -14.00 1.90
CA GLN A 148 -10.06 -13.63 1.92
C GLN A 148 -10.49 -12.85 0.67
N LEU A 149 -9.52 -12.30 -0.08
CA LEU A 149 -9.76 -11.57 -1.33
C LEU A 149 -9.56 -12.47 -2.55
N GLN A 150 -8.52 -13.32 -2.54
CA GLN A 150 -8.22 -14.29 -3.60
C GLN A 150 -8.68 -15.69 -3.20
N LEU A 151 -9.98 -15.94 -3.33
CA LEU A 151 -10.58 -17.23 -3.01
C LEU A 151 -10.08 -18.31 -3.99
N LYS A 152 -9.40 -19.35 -3.48
CA LYS A 152 -8.82 -20.45 -4.27
C LYS A 152 -9.83 -21.54 -4.66
N LYS A 153 -11.03 -21.15 -5.08
CA LYS A 153 -12.08 -22.08 -5.54
C LYS A 153 -12.94 -21.38 -6.60
N PHE A 154 -13.23 -22.08 -7.69
CA PHE A 154 -14.21 -21.66 -8.69
C PHE A 154 -15.56 -21.41 -8.03
N GLY A 155 -16.33 -20.45 -8.55
CA GLY A 155 -17.66 -20.13 -8.06
C GLY A 155 -17.73 -19.39 -6.71
N SER A 156 -16.61 -19.21 -6.01
CA SER A 156 -16.59 -18.48 -4.74
C SER A 156 -16.82 -16.99 -4.93
N LEU A 157 -17.63 -16.40 -4.05
CA LEU A 157 -17.83 -14.96 -3.94
C LEU A 157 -17.43 -14.49 -2.53
N ILE A 158 -16.84 -13.31 -2.46
CA ILE A 158 -16.58 -12.62 -1.20
C ILE A 158 -17.91 -12.11 -0.66
N LYS A 159 -18.24 -12.50 0.59
CA LYS A 159 -19.51 -12.18 1.23
C LYS A 159 -20.73 -12.57 0.37
N ASP A 160 -20.60 -13.68 -0.38
CA ASP A 160 -21.63 -14.20 -1.29
C ASP A 160 -22.11 -13.18 -2.35
N ARG A 161 -21.31 -12.14 -2.63
CA ARG A 161 -21.73 -11.00 -3.46
C ARG A 161 -20.68 -10.56 -4.48
N PHE A 162 -19.40 -10.60 -4.12
CA PHE A 162 -18.35 -9.92 -4.90
C PHE A 162 -17.29 -10.87 -5.46
N GLU A 163 -16.84 -10.57 -6.66
CA GLU A 163 -15.57 -11.06 -7.21
C GLU A 163 -14.50 -10.00 -7.03
N PHE A 164 -13.26 -10.42 -6.76
CA PHE A 164 -12.11 -9.52 -6.60
C PHE A 164 -10.99 -9.90 -7.54
N ARG A 165 -10.34 -8.90 -8.14
CA ARG A 165 -9.14 -9.05 -8.98
C ARG A 165 -8.17 -7.91 -8.76
N PHE A 166 -6.90 -8.17 -9.02
CA PHE A 166 -5.93 -7.11 -9.21
C PHE A 166 -6.17 -6.43 -10.56
N ASP A 167 -5.84 -5.15 -10.64
CA ASP A 167 -6.07 -4.34 -11.85
C ASP A 167 -5.29 -4.87 -13.07
N ASP A 168 -4.13 -5.50 -12.82
CA ASP A 168 -3.23 -6.06 -13.82
C ASP A 168 -3.53 -7.53 -14.20
N ASP A 169 -4.55 -8.15 -13.60
CA ASP A 169 -4.95 -9.53 -13.87
C ASP A 169 -5.82 -9.59 -15.14
N PRO A 170 -5.32 -10.19 -16.25
CA PRO A 170 -6.03 -10.21 -17.52
C PRO A 170 -7.11 -11.29 -17.59
N THR A 171 -7.22 -12.15 -16.57
CA THR A 171 -8.20 -13.24 -16.62
C THR A 171 -9.63 -12.64 -16.62
N PRO A 172 -10.62 -13.28 -17.27
CA PRO A 172 -12.01 -12.83 -17.26
C PRO A 172 -12.72 -13.19 -15.94
N TRP A 173 -13.72 -12.41 -15.54
CA TRP A 173 -14.52 -12.70 -14.34
C TRP A 173 -15.13 -14.09 -14.42
N PHE A 174 -15.16 -14.82 -13.30
CA PHE A 174 -15.72 -16.18 -13.31
C PHE A 174 -17.20 -16.12 -13.65
N TYR A 175 -17.92 -15.11 -13.16
CA TYR A 175 -19.33 -14.88 -13.46
C TYR A 175 -19.57 -13.86 -14.57
N GLU A 176 -18.60 -13.61 -15.45
CA GLU A 176 -18.80 -12.72 -16.61
C GLU A 176 -19.90 -13.23 -17.55
N SER A 177 -19.85 -14.52 -17.84
CA SER A 177 -20.80 -15.21 -18.74
C SER A 177 -21.76 -16.15 -18.01
N ARG A 178 -21.83 -16.10 -16.68
CA ARG A 178 -22.64 -17.00 -15.85
C ARG A 178 -23.61 -16.19 -14.99
N SER A 179 -24.91 -16.44 -15.17
CA SER A 179 -25.99 -15.82 -14.38
C SER A 179 -26.37 -16.64 -13.13
N GLU A 180 -25.99 -17.91 -13.08
CA GLU A 180 -26.32 -18.82 -11.98
C GLU A 180 -25.13 -19.05 -11.05
N LEU A 181 -25.40 -19.14 -9.74
CA LEU A 181 -24.38 -19.44 -8.74
C LEU A 181 -23.87 -20.87 -8.88
N VAL A 182 -22.55 -21.01 -8.92
CA VAL A 182 -21.86 -22.29 -8.94
C VAL A 182 -21.40 -22.63 -7.52
N PRO A 183 -21.72 -23.82 -6.99
CA PRO A 183 -21.19 -24.27 -5.70
C PRO A 183 -19.65 -24.21 -5.68
N PRO A 184 -19.04 -23.58 -4.66
CA PRO A 184 -17.60 -23.42 -4.60
C PRO A 184 -16.83 -24.74 -4.72
N SER A 185 -15.92 -24.83 -5.68
CA SER A 185 -15.12 -26.03 -5.89
C SER A 185 -13.67 -25.73 -6.25
N ARG A 186 -12.75 -26.56 -5.76
CA ARG A 186 -11.34 -26.51 -6.18
C ARG A 186 -11.18 -26.92 -7.65
N TYR A 187 -11.99 -27.87 -8.11
CA TYR A 187 -11.87 -28.42 -9.45
C TYR A 187 -13.07 -28.03 -10.31
N MET A 188 -12.79 -27.75 -11.57
CA MET A 188 -13.79 -27.60 -12.62
C MET A 188 -13.44 -28.59 -13.73
N VAL A 189 -14.37 -29.47 -14.08
CA VAL A 189 -14.22 -30.36 -15.22
C VAL A 189 -14.98 -29.79 -16.40
N ARG A 190 -14.28 -29.48 -17.49
CA ARG A 190 -14.91 -29.18 -18.77
C ARG A 190 -15.12 -30.47 -19.52
N VAL A 191 -16.37 -30.82 -19.74
CA VAL A 191 -16.73 -31.96 -20.58
C VAL A 191 -17.08 -31.44 -21.96
N ARG A 192 -16.42 -31.98 -22.99
CA ARG A 192 -16.86 -31.83 -24.38
C ARG A 192 -17.55 -33.12 -24.79
N GLU A 193 -18.81 -32.99 -25.19
CA GLU A 193 -19.65 -34.08 -25.65
C GLU A 193 -19.37 -34.36 -27.15
N SER A 194 -19.78 -35.54 -27.63
CA SER A 194 -19.50 -35.99 -28.99
C SER A 194 -20.18 -35.16 -30.09
N ASN A 195 -21.22 -34.40 -29.74
CA ASN A 195 -21.91 -33.47 -30.65
C ASN A 195 -21.25 -32.07 -30.71
N GLY A 196 -20.15 -31.85 -29.98
CA GLY A 196 -19.46 -30.57 -29.88
C GLY A 196 -19.94 -29.66 -28.76
N ASP A 197 -21.01 -30.03 -28.04
CA ASP A 197 -21.48 -29.28 -26.87
C ASP A 197 -20.45 -29.37 -25.74
N SER A 198 -20.44 -28.36 -24.88
CA SER A 198 -19.60 -28.38 -23.69
C SER A 198 -20.38 -28.00 -22.44
N ARG A 199 -20.03 -28.67 -21.33
CA ARG A 199 -20.59 -28.37 -20.01
C ARG A 199 -19.52 -28.42 -18.93
N GLU A 200 -19.80 -27.75 -17.82
CA GLU A 200 -18.87 -27.65 -16.69
C GLU A 200 -19.42 -28.40 -15.46
N ILE A 201 -18.55 -29.14 -14.77
CA ILE A 201 -18.90 -29.93 -13.59
C ILE A 201 -17.96 -29.58 -12.44
N TYR A 202 -18.54 -29.27 -11.29
CA TYR A 202 -17.81 -28.79 -10.11
C TYR A 202 -17.83 -29.77 -8.92
N SER A 203 -18.50 -30.91 -9.07
CA SER A 203 -18.75 -31.87 -7.99
C SER A 203 -18.44 -33.30 -8.41
N ASN A 204 -17.78 -34.05 -7.54
CA ASN A 204 -17.57 -35.48 -7.74
C ASN A 204 -18.89 -36.26 -7.79
N ARG A 205 -19.93 -35.82 -7.06
CA ARG A 205 -21.26 -36.44 -7.05
C ARG A 205 -21.88 -36.39 -8.44
N ASN A 206 -21.77 -35.24 -9.12
CA ASN A 206 -22.31 -35.09 -10.47
C ASN A 206 -21.52 -35.94 -11.47
N MET A 207 -20.18 -35.99 -11.36
CA MET A 207 -19.36 -36.90 -12.16
C MET A 207 -19.78 -38.37 -11.99
N LEU A 208 -19.99 -38.81 -10.75
CA LEU A 208 -20.39 -40.18 -10.43
C LEU A 208 -21.77 -40.53 -11.00
N LYS A 209 -22.74 -39.63 -10.81
CA LYS A 209 -24.13 -39.83 -11.23
C LYS A 209 -24.27 -39.76 -12.75
N ASP A 210 -23.77 -38.70 -13.36
CA ASP A 210 -24.02 -38.39 -14.76
C ASP A 210 -23.26 -39.32 -15.70
N TYR A 211 -22.09 -39.82 -15.29
CA TYR A 211 -21.21 -40.67 -16.10
C TYR A 211 -20.99 -42.06 -15.47
N GLN A 212 -21.80 -42.46 -14.49
CA GLN A 212 -21.78 -43.80 -13.89
C GLN A 212 -20.36 -44.31 -13.53
N LEU A 213 -19.59 -43.47 -12.82
CA LEU A 213 -18.16 -43.71 -12.51
C LEU A 213 -17.93 -44.39 -11.14
N TYR A 214 -18.95 -45.07 -10.62
CA TYR A 214 -18.94 -45.68 -9.29
C TYR A 214 -17.92 -46.81 -9.14
N ASP A 215 -17.45 -47.35 -10.25
CA ASP A 215 -16.44 -48.41 -10.40
C ASP A 215 -15.02 -47.88 -10.68
N SER A 216 -14.81 -46.55 -10.72
CA SER A 216 -13.49 -45.94 -10.99
C SER A 216 -12.34 -46.56 -10.17
N PRO A 217 -11.28 -47.08 -10.84
CA PRO A 217 -10.10 -47.64 -10.18
C PRO A 217 -9.16 -46.57 -9.61
N TYR A 218 -9.35 -45.30 -9.99
CA TYR A 218 -8.56 -44.16 -9.53
C TYR A 218 -9.20 -43.43 -8.34
N GLY A 219 -10.13 -44.09 -7.64
CA GLY A 219 -10.88 -43.51 -6.52
C GLY A 219 -11.98 -42.54 -6.97
N LYS A 220 -12.44 -41.71 -6.03
CA LYS A 220 -13.63 -40.81 -6.17
C LYS A 220 -13.28 -39.31 -6.11
N SER A 221 -12.01 -38.96 -6.24
CA SER A 221 -11.58 -37.57 -6.41
C SER A 221 -11.94 -37.09 -7.81
N ILE A 222 -12.19 -35.77 -8.00
CA ILE A 222 -12.51 -35.23 -9.33
C ILE A 222 -11.42 -35.56 -10.37
N PRO A 223 -10.10 -35.39 -10.08
CA PRO A 223 -9.06 -35.78 -11.03
C PRO A 223 -9.07 -37.26 -11.39
N GLY A 224 -9.25 -38.15 -10.40
CA GLY A 224 -9.31 -39.59 -10.64
C GLY A 224 -10.54 -40.00 -11.47
N LEU A 225 -11.69 -39.39 -11.17
CA LEU A 225 -12.93 -39.61 -11.93
C LEU A 225 -12.83 -39.10 -13.35
N ALA A 226 -12.27 -37.91 -13.58
CA ALA A 226 -12.08 -37.38 -14.93
C ALA A 226 -11.10 -38.24 -15.75
N LYS A 227 -10.02 -38.74 -15.11
CA LYS A 227 -9.13 -39.72 -15.75
C LYS A 227 -9.89 -40.97 -16.19
N TYR A 228 -10.63 -41.58 -15.28
CA TYR A 228 -11.42 -42.77 -15.61
C TYR A 228 -12.51 -42.49 -16.66
N ALA A 229 -13.13 -41.31 -16.62
CA ALA A 229 -14.14 -40.91 -17.58
C ALA A 229 -13.58 -40.79 -19.00
N ASN A 230 -12.38 -40.24 -19.17
CA ASN A 230 -11.69 -40.22 -20.48
C ASN A 230 -11.39 -41.63 -21.01
N GLU A 231 -11.11 -42.60 -20.15
CA GLU A 231 -10.89 -43.99 -20.55
C GLU A 231 -12.22 -44.71 -20.89
N LYS A 232 -13.27 -44.45 -20.12
CA LYS A 232 -14.60 -45.09 -20.27
C LYS A 232 -15.41 -44.52 -21.45
N TYR A 233 -15.24 -43.25 -21.77
CA TYR A 233 -15.98 -42.53 -22.82
C TYR A 233 -15.01 -41.90 -23.83
N PRO A 234 -14.47 -42.68 -24.79
CA PRO A 234 -13.45 -42.21 -25.73
C PRO A 234 -13.96 -41.19 -26.75
N ASP A 235 -15.27 -41.04 -26.91
CA ASP A 235 -15.92 -40.04 -27.76
C ASP A 235 -16.09 -38.68 -27.07
N LYS A 236 -15.68 -38.57 -25.80
CA LYS A 236 -15.80 -37.36 -24.97
C LYS A 236 -14.43 -36.96 -24.43
N SER A 237 -14.29 -35.70 -24.03
CA SER A 237 -13.10 -35.22 -23.33
C SER A 237 -13.46 -34.61 -21.98
N PHE A 238 -12.78 -35.03 -20.93
CA PHE A 238 -12.93 -34.51 -19.56
C PHE A 238 -11.66 -33.79 -19.14
N GLU A 239 -11.64 -32.47 -19.30
CA GLU A 239 -10.50 -31.61 -18.98
C GLU A 239 -10.64 -31.06 -17.55
N VAL A 240 -9.68 -31.39 -16.67
CA VAL A 240 -9.69 -30.92 -15.28
C VAL A 240 -8.91 -29.62 -15.17
N ARG A 241 -9.56 -28.60 -14.61
CA ARG A 241 -8.94 -27.35 -14.14
C ARG A 241 -8.88 -27.36 -12.62
N ASP A 242 -7.70 -27.03 -12.07
CA ASP A 242 -7.46 -26.91 -10.62
C ASP A 242 -7.23 -25.44 -10.26
N SER A 243 -8.07 -24.88 -9.39
CA SER A 243 -7.98 -23.48 -8.96
C SER A 243 -6.65 -23.11 -8.31
N TYR A 244 -5.91 -24.09 -7.76
CA TYR A 244 -4.59 -23.86 -7.18
C TYR A 244 -3.48 -23.78 -8.24
N SER A 245 -3.68 -24.41 -9.40
CA SER A 245 -2.73 -24.41 -10.51
C SER A 245 -2.94 -23.22 -11.45
N GLU A 246 -4.10 -22.58 -11.39
CA GLU A 246 -4.38 -21.39 -12.18
C GLU A 246 -3.64 -20.17 -11.63
N ALA A 247 -2.79 -19.59 -12.48
CA ALA A 247 -2.12 -18.34 -12.20
C ALA A 247 -3.17 -17.23 -12.09
N GLN A 248 -3.45 -16.81 -10.86
CA GLN A 248 -4.00 -15.48 -10.62
C GLN A 248 -2.81 -14.54 -10.57
N ARG A 249 -2.83 -13.49 -11.38
CA ARG A 249 -1.77 -12.48 -11.23
C ARG A 249 -1.91 -11.89 -9.85
N ARG A 250 -0.76 -11.69 -9.22
CA ARG A 250 -0.66 -10.98 -7.95
C ARG A 250 0.30 -9.84 -8.24
N THR A 251 -0.19 -8.61 -8.20
CA THR A 251 0.70 -7.46 -8.18
C THR A 251 1.59 -7.60 -6.94
N THR A 252 2.87 -7.85 -7.17
CA THR A 252 3.86 -7.83 -6.12
C THR A 252 4.23 -6.38 -5.87
N ARG A 253 4.23 -5.95 -4.60
CA ARG A 253 4.87 -4.68 -4.28
C ARG A 253 6.32 -4.79 -4.69
N ALA A 254 6.78 -3.83 -5.50
CA ALA A 254 8.21 -3.59 -5.69
C ALA A 254 8.76 -3.04 -4.37
N THR A 255 8.95 -3.91 -3.38
CA THR A 255 9.65 -3.53 -2.17
C THR A 255 11.09 -3.30 -2.60
N LYS A 256 11.61 -2.07 -2.45
CA LYS A 256 13.05 -1.84 -2.57
C LYS A 256 13.73 -2.87 -1.66
N LEU A 257 14.55 -3.74 -2.24
CA LEU A 257 15.42 -4.61 -1.45
C LEU A 257 16.14 -3.71 -0.45
N SER A 258 16.09 -4.05 0.83
CA SER A 258 16.85 -3.34 1.86
C SER A 258 18.32 -3.35 1.44
N GLN A 259 18.81 -2.23 0.92
CA GLN A 259 20.22 -2.09 0.57
C GLN A 259 21.01 -2.14 1.86
N ARG A 260 21.78 -3.21 2.04
CA ARG A 260 22.67 -3.35 3.19
C ARG A 260 23.88 -2.46 2.95
N THR A 261 23.88 -1.28 3.57
CA THR A 261 25.03 -0.39 3.53
C THR A 261 26.08 -0.86 4.52
N ARG A 262 27.24 -1.29 4.03
CA ARG A 262 28.38 -1.63 4.88
C ARG A 262 28.95 -0.35 5.50
N VAL A 263 29.23 -0.40 6.79
CA VAL A 263 29.76 0.73 7.54
C VAL A 263 31.17 0.42 7.98
N LYS A 264 32.07 1.38 7.76
CA LYS A 264 33.41 1.40 8.31
C LYS A 264 33.46 2.41 9.45
N ALA A 265 33.87 1.98 10.63
CA ALA A 265 34.17 2.86 11.75
C ALA A 265 35.68 2.94 11.98
N ARG A 266 36.22 4.12 12.29
CA ARG A 266 37.66 4.34 12.52
C ARG A 266 37.89 5.19 13.77
N TYR A 267 38.82 4.75 14.63
CA TYR A 267 39.29 5.46 15.83
C TYR A 267 40.80 5.25 15.96
N ASP A 268 41.60 6.32 16.04
CA ASP A 268 43.05 6.28 16.32
C ASP A 268 43.86 5.17 15.59
N GLY A 269 43.52 4.91 14.32
CA GLY A 269 44.16 3.88 13.49
C GLY A 269 43.47 2.51 13.49
N ASP A 270 42.63 2.21 14.48
CA ASP A 270 41.77 1.03 14.51
C ASP A 270 40.61 1.16 13.52
N VAL A 271 40.24 0.02 12.92
CA VAL A 271 39.18 -0.05 11.90
C VAL A 271 38.23 -1.19 12.19
N MET A 272 36.94 -0.87 12.30
CA MET A 272 35.86 -1.85 12.44
C MET A 272 34.95 -1.85 11.23
N TRP A 273 34.43 -3.03 10.90
CA TRP A 273 33.55 -3.24 9.76
C TRP A 273 32.22 -3.84 10.20
N PHE A 274 31.14 -3.23 9.74
CA PHE A 274 29.78 -3.70 10.00
C PHE A 274 29.06 -3.98 8.69
N GLU A 275 28.30 -5.09 8.66
CA GLU A 275 27.55 -5.51 7.47
C GLU A 275 26.31 -4.65 7.21
N SER A 276 25.91 -3.81 8.17
CA SER A 276 24.79 -2.88 8.04
C SER A 276 24.92 -1.70 9.02
N LEU A 277 24.24 -0.61 8.70
CA LEU A 277 24.03 0.53 9.62
C LEU A 277 23.45 0.08 10.97
N THR A 278 22.51 -0.86 10.98
CA THR A 278 21.90 -1.38 12.22
C THR A 278 22.91 -2.13 13.08
N LYS A 279 23.81 -2.92 12.48
CA LYS A 279 24.86 -3.63 13.24
C LYS A 279 25.89 -2.66 13.83
N ALA A 280 26.24 -1.61 13.10
CA ALA A 280 27.09 -0.54 13.63
C ALA A 280 26.39 0.15 14.81
N ALA A 281 25.14 0.57 14.64
CA ALA A 281 24.37 1.25 15.66
C ALA A 281 24.24 0.44 16.96
N HIS A 282 23.96 -0.87 16.86
CA HIS A 282 23.95 -1.78 18.02
C HIS A 282 25.31 -1.91 18.69
N HIS A 283 26.42 -1.87 17.95
CA HIS A 283 27.75 -1.99 18.54
C HIS A 283 28.11 -0.76 19.39
N PHE A 284 27.72 0.43 18.93
CA PHE A 284 27.95 1.69 19.62
C PHE A 284 26.80 2.08 20.57
N ASP A 285 25.80 1.21 20.75
CA ASP A 285 24.61 1.44 21.58
C ASP A 285 23.87 2.76 21.26
N VAL A 286 23.74 3.07 19.96
CA VAL A 286 23.04 4.26 19.47
C VAL A 286 21.92 3.89 18.50
N ASP A 287 21.01 4.83 18.26
CA ASP A 287 20.01 4.67 17.20
C ASP A 287 20.67 4.66 15.80
N ARG A 288 20.07 3.94 14.86
CA ARG A 288 20.53 3.88 13.46
C ARG A 288 20.67 5.28 12.83
N SER A 289 19.77 6.21 13.16
CA SER A 289 19.81 7.58 12.65
C SER A 289 21.06 8.34 13.13
N CYS A 290 21.60 8.03 14.30
CA CYS A 290 22.84 8.63 14.80
C CYS A 290 24.00 8.29 13.86
N ILE A 291 24.20 7.00 13.54
CA ILE A 291 25.27 6.56 12.62
C ILE A 291 25.10 7.22 11.24
N VAL A 292 23.87 7.30 10.72
CA VAL A 292 23.57 7.97 9.43
C VAL A 292 23.96 9.45 9.49
N SER A 293 23.55 10.17 10.54
CA SER A 293 23.88 11.58 10.72
C SER A 293 25.40 11.80 10.80
N ARG A 294 26.15 10.92 11.49
CA ARG A 294 27.62 11.01 11.61
C ARG A 294 28.33 10.77 10.28
N ILE A 295 27.81 9.87 9.44
CA ILE A 295 28.30 9.67 8.08
C ILE A 295 28.10 10.93 7.22
N GLU A 296 26.93 11.59 7.35
CA GLU A 296 26.57 12.77 6.56
C GLU A 296 27.30 14.04 7.03
N SER A 297 27.42 14.25 8.34
CA SER A 297 28.09 15.42 8.92
C SER A 297 29.61 15.29 8.94
N GLY A 298 30.14 14.06 8.96
CA GLY A 298 31.56 13.78 9.15
C GLY A 298 32.04 13.95 10.59
N GLU A 299 31.14 14.25 11.53
CA GLU A 299 31.45 14.36 12.96
C GLU A 299 31.71 12.98 13.57
N ASP A 300 32.56 12.93 14.60
CA ASP A 300 32.83 11.70 15.33
C ASP A 300 31.74 11.34 16.35
N LEU A 301 31.72 10.08 16.76
CA LEU A 301 30.98 9.55 17.91
C LEU A 301 32.01 8.96 18.88
N ASP A 302 32.26 9.63 20.00
CA ASP A 302 33.28 9.22 20.98
C ASP A 302 34.66 8.97 20.32
N GLY A 303 35.03 9.82 19.35
CA GLY A 303 36.25 9.72 18.54
C GLY A 303 36.16 8.76 17.34
N TRP A 304 35.07 8.03 17.16
CA TRP A 304 34.86 7.15 16.01
C TRP A 304 34.27 7.91 14.82
N THR A 305 34.93 7.81 13.67
CA THR A 305 34.43 8.35 12.39
C THR A 305 33.81 7.25 11.54
N PHE A 306 32.72 7.55 10.84
CA PHE A 306 31.95 6.56 10.08
C PHE A 306 31.94 6.89 8.60
N THR A 307 32.09 5.87 7.76
CA THR A 307 31.94 5.99 6.31
C THR A 307 31.16 4.82 5.75
N THR A 308 30.38 5.08 4.71
CA THR A 308 29.68 4.03 3.95
C THR A 308 30.51 3.62 2.76
N LEU A 309 30.60 2.32 2.52
CA LEU A 309 31.07 1.85 1.21
C LEU A 309 29.88 1.74 0.25
N PRO A 310 30.08 2.08 -1.04
CA PRO A 310 29.16 1.67 -2.07
C PRO A 310 28.98 0.15 -2.02
N SER A 311 27.74 -0.30 -2.05
CA SER A 311 27.38 -1.72 -2.22
C SER A 311 27.78 -2.23 -3.59
#